data_AF-A0A662JZU4-F1
#
_entry.id   AF-A0A662JZU4-F1
#
_cell.length_a   1.000
_cell.length_b   1.000
_cell.length_c   1.000
_cell.angle_alpha   90.00
_cell.angle_beta   90.00
_cell.angle_gamma   90.00
#
_symmetry.space_group_name_H-M   'P 1'
#
loop_
_entity.id
_entity.type
_entity.pdbx_description
1 polymer ?
#
loop_
_entity_poly.entity_id
_entity_poly.type
_entity_poly.pdbx_seq_one_letter_code
_entity_poly.pdbx_strand_id
1 'polypeptide(L)'
;MVDKKCLEKGIAAGVFILFISLMVLPGIATNTISFDKSKPYPYPYRCIQSGSLSDDNKWVELTCEIWDVDGIKKHTVKLSRKNVDQLEKIFDDIKTELERTEKPRESALIFRHVILLLDQYGLLPDDVSVEEAQRLVTRGYLDGGTIKLFEKKHVRGLIDENENMFCLIAGRTNKTYFEGHGARFFWKLTEFTIRLYKWAVENNHTWLAKLLNQTILLVFLFYAYVGSTIFTLIINPLSMIHTVGLGFKQAGEEPFVEPACGWIHTIGINGVKKWNGSFYGHLALPPINFLFNDSFYPGIVGFTGIKIVSNLTTLNYTYFGSAFHVKIDSAPPE
;
A
#
# COMPACT_ATOMS: atom_id res chain seq x y z
N MET A 1 30.57 -17.55 -28.39
CA MET A 1 29.34 -17.11 -29.08
C MET A 1 28.27 -18.14 -28.78
N VAL A 2 27.25 -17.80 -27.99
CA VAL A 2 26.09 -18.68 -27.79
C VAL A 2 25.28 -18.66 -29.07
N ASP A 3 24.97 -19.84 -29.63
CA ASP A 3 24.18 -19.98 -30.85
C ASP A 3 22.82 -19.29 -30.65
N LYS A 4 22.48 -18.36 -31.56
CA LYS A 4 21.26 -17.55 -31.53
C LYS A 4 20.01 -18.44 -31.43
N LYS A 5 20.02 -19.61 -32.08
CA LYS A 5 18.92 -20.59 -32.00
C LYS A 5 18.80 -21.23 -30.62
N CYS A 6 19.90 -21.37 -29.90
CA CYS A 6 19.92 -21.96 -28.56
C CYS A 6 19.38 -20.97 -27.52
N LEU A 7 19.70 -19.68 -27.66
CA LEU A 7 19.16 -18.61 -26.82
C LEU A 7 17.64 -18.43 -27.04
N GLU A 8 17.18 -18.44 -28.30
CA GLU A 8 15.75 -18.34 -28.64
C GLU A 8 14.94 -19.51 -28.08
N LYS A 9 15.47 -20.74 -28.16
CA LYS A 9 14.84 -21.92 -27.57
C LYS A 9 14.84 -21.90 -26.04
N GLY A 10 15.90 -21.39 -25.42
CA GLY A 10 16.00 -21.25 -23.97
C GLY A 10 14.98 -20.26 -23.42
N ILE A 11 14.80 -19.11 -24.08
CA ILE A 11 13.79 -18.11 -23.71
C ILE A 11 12.37 -18.68 -23.89
N ALA A 12 12.11 -19.35 -25.00
CA ALA A 12 10.80 -19.96 -25.26
C ALA A 12 10.43 -21.04 -24.22
N ALA A 13 11.39 -21.90 -23.86
CA ALA A 13 11.19 -22.91 -22.82
C ALA A 13 10.95 -22.27 -21.43
N GLY A 14 11.68 -21.21 -21.09
CA GLY A 14 11.50 -20.50 -19.83
C GLY A 14 10.11 -19.85 -19.71
N VAL A 15 9.62 -19.23 -20.78
CA VAL A 15 8.26 -18.63 -20.82
C VAL A 15 7.17 -19.71 -20.73
N PHE A 16 7.37 -20.86 -21.39
CA PHE A 16 6.39 -21.94 -21.39
C PHE A 16 6.27 -22.63 -20.01
N ILE A 17 7.39 -22.86 -19.33
CA ILE A 17 7.41 -23.45 -17.98
C ILE A 17 6.71 -22.53 -16.97
N LEU A 18 6.95 -21.21 -17.05
CA LEU A 18 6.29 -20.22 -16.20
C LEU A 18 4.75 -20.26 -16.36
N PHE A 19 4.26 -20.59 -17.55
CA PHE A 19 2.84 -20.62 -17.89
C PHE A 19 2.12 -21.85 -17.34
N ILE A 20 2.74 -23.03 -17.40
CA ILE A 20 2.17 -24.28 -16.87
C ILE A 20 2.01 -24.18 -15.34
N SER A 21 2.98 -23.56 -14.66
CA SER A 21 2.92 -23.39 -13.20
C SER A 21 1.75 -22.53 -12.72
N LEU A 22 1.19 -21.65 -13.57
CA LEU A 22 0.07 -20.77 -13.24
C LEU A 22 -1.32 -21.42 -13.44
N MET A 23 -1.41 -22.50 -14.21
CA MET A 23 -2.71 -23.12 -14.58
C MET A 23 -3.21 -24.20 -13.61
N VAL A 24 -2.47 -24.56 -12.56
CA VAL A 24 -2.73 -25.77 -11.74
C VAL A 24 -3.44 -25.47 -10.40
N LEU A 25 -4.07 -24.30 -10.20
CA LEU A 25 -4.84 -24.04 -8.97
C LEU A 25 -6.34 -24.41 -9.11
N PRO A 26 -6.97 -25.08 -8.13
CA PRO A 26 -8.30 -25.68 -8.28
C PRO A 26 -9.44 -24.67 -8.07
N GLY A 27 -10.54 -24.89 -8.80
CA GLY A 27 -11.72 -24.03 -8.86
C GLY A 27 -12.63 -24.06 -7.62
N ILE A 28 -13.27 -22.92 -7.32
CA ILE A 28 -14.27 -22.75 -6.27
C ILE A 28 -15.41 -21.84 -6.79
N ALA A 29 -16.64 -22.19 -6.40
CA ALA A 29 -17.90 -21.62 -6.84
C ALA A 29 -18.13 -20.15 -6.43
N THR A 30 -18.81 -19.40 -7.30
CA THR A 30 -19.09 -17.95 -7.20
C THR A 30 -20.47 -17.65 -6.62
N ASN A 31 -20.56 -16.69 -5.69
CA ASN A 31 -21.80 -15.97 -5.38
C ASN A 31 -21.64 -14.49 -5.80
N THR A 32 -22.60 -13.98 -6.57
CA THR A 32 -22.57 -12.67 -7.22
C THR A 32 -23.10 -11.57 -6.29
N ILE A 33 -22.40 -10.44 -6.18
CA ILE A 33 -22.90 -9.20 -5.54
C ILE A 33 -23.03 -8.12 -6.62
N SER A 34 -24.16 -7.42 -6.67
CA SER A 34 -24.45 -6.34 -7.62
C SER A 34 -24.15 -4.96 -7.03
N PHE A 35 -23.63 -4.05 -7.85
CA PHE A 35 -23.43 -2.64 -7.51
C PHE A 35 -24.35 -1.73 -8.35
N ASP A 36 -25.00 -0.79 -7.68
CA ASP A 36 -25.92 0.19 -8.26
C ASP A 36 -25.16 1.40 -8.83
N LYS A 37 -25.36 1.66 -10.12
CA LYS A 37 -24.67 2.70 -10.92
C LYS A 37 -25.35 4.07 -10.85
N SER A 38 -26.41 4.25 -10.07
CA SER A 38 -27.29 5.42 -10.15
C SER A 38 -26.87 6.66 -9.33
N LYS A 39 -25.76 6.62 -8.57
CA LYS A 39 -25.39 7.74 -7.68
C LYS A 39 -24.15 8.52 -8.18
N PRO A 40 -24.27 9.82 -8.48
CA PRO A 40 -23.12 10.66 -8.81
C PRO A 40 -22.24 10.89 -7.56
N TYR A 41 -20.93 10.76 -7.73
CA TYR A 41 -19.94 10.95 -6.66
C TYR A 41 -19.73 12.44 -6.38
N PRO A 42 -19.84 12.91 -5.12
CA PRO A 42 -19.65 14.32 -4.80
C PRO A 42 -18.18 14.60 -4.46
N TYR A 43 -17.52 15.43 -5.27
CA TYR A 43 -16.26 16.10 -4.90
C TYR A 43 -16.55 17.60 -4.75
N PRO A 44 -16.31 18.18 -3.56
CA PRO A 44 -15.07 18.91 -3.34
C PRO A 44 -14.53 18.77 -1.89
N TYR A 45 -13.23 18.56 -1.69
CA TYR A 45 -12.64 18.58 -0.34
C TYR A 45 -11.40 19.46 -0.25
N ARG A 46 -11.59 20.63 0.39
CA ARG A 46 -10.53 21.42 1.04
C ARG A 46 -9.97 20.64 2.24
N CYS A 47 -8.79 21.02 2.71
CA CYS A 47 -8.26 20.61 4.02
C CYS A 47 -9.19 21.11 5.13
N ILE A 48 -10.28 20.39 5.39
CA ILE A 48 -11.24 20.71 6.44
C ILE A 48 -10.90 19.81 7.62
N GLN A 49 -10.51 20.43 8.74
CA GLN A 49 -10.52 19.77 10.04
C GLN A 49 -11.92 19.23 10.30
N SER A 50 -12.01 17.96 10.69
CA SER A 50 -13.26 17.23 10.94
C SER A 50 -14.27 18.07 11.73
N GLY A 51 -15.30 18.57 11.03
CA GLY A 51 -16.47 19.17 11.64
C GLY A 51 -17.43 18.08 12.09
N SER A 52 -17.77 18.07 13.37
CA SER A 52 -18.74 17.17 13.99
C SER A 52 -20.14 17.39 13.40
N LEU A 53 -20.68 16.39 12.69
CA LEU A 53 -22.11 16.32 12.40
C LEU A 53 -22.76 15.48 13.51
N SER A 54 -23.44 16.18 14.41
CA SER A 54 -24.14 15.66 15.58
C SER A 54 -25.41 14.91 15.17
N ASP A 55 -25.31 13.59 15.06
CA ASP A 55 -26.48 12.73 15.12
C ASP A 55 -26.10 11.47 15.91
N ASP A 56 -26.30 11.53 17.23
CA ASP A 56 -25.80 10.55 18.21
C ASP A 56 -26.38 9.13 18.03
N ASN A 57 -27.44 8.99 17.23
CA ASN A 57 -28.09 7.71 16.94
C ASN A 57 -27.55 6.99 15.69
N LYS A 58 -26.55 7.55 15.01
CA LYS A 58 -26.00 6.95 13.79
C LYS A 58 -24.85 5.99 14.09
N TRP A 59 -25.03 4.74 13.71
CA TRP A 59 -23.95 3.75 13.69
C TRP A 59 -22.98 4.05 12.56
N VAL A 60 -21.68 3.91 12.84
CA VAL A 60 -20.60 4.09 11.87
C VAL A 60 -19.87 2.76 11.73
N GLU A 61 -19.66 2.35 10.48
CA GLU A 61 -18.85 1.15 10.18
C GLU A 61 -17.37 1.54 10.13
N LEU A 62 -16.56 0.88 10.95
CA LEU A 62 -15.11 0.98 10.90
C LEU A 62 -14.54 -0.34 10.40
N THR A 63 -13.67 -0.28 9.40
CA THR A 63 -12.93 -1.45 8.92
C THR A 63 -11.48 -1.37 9.35
N CYS A 64 -11.04 -2.39 10.07
CA CYS A 64 -9.64 -2.67 10.37
C CYS A 64 -9.10 -3.64 9.33
N GLU A 65 -8.00 -3.27 8.69
CA GLU A 65 -7.26 -4.12 7.76
C GLU A 65 -5.89 -4.39 8.35
N ILE A 66 -5.54 -5.67 8.49
CA ILE A 66 -4.23 -6.15 8.88
C ILE A 66 -3.45 -6.47 7.62
N TRP A 67 -2.34 -5.75 7.41
CA TRP A 67 -1.46 -5.84 6.26
C TRP A 67 -0.20 -6.60 6.65
N ASP A 68 -0.11 -7.88 6.28
CA ASP A 68 1.06 -8.73 6.51
C ASP A 68 1.67 -9.26 5.20
N VAL A 69 2.84 -9.88 5.29
CA VAL A 69 3.51 -10.56 4.17
C VAL A 69 2.66 -11.70 3.61
N ASP A 70 1.87 -12.35 4.48
CA ASP A 70 1.03 -13.49 4.14
C ASP A 70 -0.33 -13.08 3.52
N GLY A 71 -0.69 -11.79 3.58
CA GLY A 71 -1.91 -11.27 2.99
C GLY A 71 -2.56 -10.13 3.79
N ILE A 72 -3.78 -9.77 3.38
CA ILE A 72 -4.58 -8.73 4.01
C ILE A 72 -5.81 -9.36 4.67
N LYS A 73 -5.91 -9.28 6.00
CA LYS A 73 -7.13 -9.66 6.74
C LYS A 73 -7.98 -8.43 7.00
N LYS A 74 -9.30 -8.54 6.87
CA LYS A 74 -10.24 -7.42 7.08
C LYS A 74 -11.27 -7.79 8.12
N HIS A 75 -11.56 -6.85 9.03
CA HIS A 75 -12.60 -6.98 10.03
C HIS A 75 -13.35 -5.66 10.14
N THR A 76 -14.68 -5.72 10.12
CA THR A 76 -15.54 -4.52 10.15
C THR A 76 -16.46 -4.58 11.36
N VAL A 77 -16.48 -3.50 12.12
CA VAL A 77 -17.35 -3.33 13.29
C VAL A 77 -18.28 -2.14 13.11
N LYS A 78 -19.43 -2.19 13.78
CA LYS A 78 -20.36 -1.08 13.90
C LYS A 78 -20.22 -0.45 15.27
N LEU A 79 -19.78 0.80 15.31
CA LEU A 79 -19.63 1.57 16.55
C LEU A 79 -20.63 2.73 16.57
N SER A 80 -21.02 3.15 17.78
CA SER A 80 -21.76 4.38 17.96
C SER A 80 -20.89 5.59 17.61
N ARG A 81 -21.50 6.70 17.20
CA ARG A 81 -20.76 7.94 16.92
C ARG A 81 -19.89 8.38 18.11
N LYS A 82 -20.42 8.29 19.32
CA LYS A 82 -19.69 8.56 20.57
C LYS A 82 -18.41 7.72 20.71
N ASN A 83 -18.47 6.42 20.39
CA ASN A 83 -17.30 5.56 20.48
C ASN A 83 -16.28 5.90 19.38
N VAL A 84 -16.73 6.28 18.19
CA VAL A 84 -15.85 6.77 17.12
C VAL A 84 -15.15 8.06 17.53
N ASP A 85 -15.87 9.04 18.10
CA ASP A 85 -15.28 10.31 18.52
C ASP A 85 -14.25 10.10 19.66
N GLN A 86 -14.51 9.14 20.58
CA GLN A 86 -13.53 8.73 21.60
C GLN A 86 -12.28 8.10 20.97
N LEU A 87 -12.47 7.22 19.99
CA LEU A 87 -11.36 6.60 19.26
C LEU A 87 -10.56 7.62 18.45
N GLU A 88 -11.23 8.60 17.83
CA GLU A 88 -10.58 9.71 17.13
C GLU A 88 -9.69 10.53 18.06
N LYS A 89 -10.18 10.84 19.26
CA LYS A 89 -9.40 11.52 20.31
C LYS A 89 -8.20 10.70 20.76
N ILE A 90 -8.36 9.40 20.95
CA ILE A 90 -7.26 8.48 21.27
C ILE A 90 -6.15 8.57 20.21
N PHE A 91 -6.51 8.61 18.93
CA PHE A 91 -5.52 8.73 17.86
C PHE A 91 -4.79 10.07 17.86
N ASP A 92 -5.45 11.16 18.26
CA ASP A 92 -4.80 12.47 18.41
C ASP A 92 -3.89 12.53 19.65
N ASP A 93 -4.27 11.85 20.73
CA ASP A 93 -3.43 11.68 21.92
C ASP A 93 -2.18 10.86 21.58
N ILE A 94 -2.32 9.76 20.84
CA ILE A 94 -1.21 8.93 20.34
C ILE A 94 -0.27 9.76 19.45
N LYS A 95 -0.81 10.57 18.54
CA LYS A 95 0.01 11.50 17.72
C LYS A 95 0.88 12.38 18.61
N THR A 96 0.26 13.01 19.62
CA THR A 96 0.94 13.91 20.55
C THR A 96 2.01 13.18 21.35
N GLU A 97 1.75 11.94 21.77
CA GLU A 97 2.73 11.10 22.49
C GLU A 97 3.92 10.73 21.59
N LEU A 98 3.66 10.34 20.35
CA LEU A 98 4.70 10.06 19.35
C LEU A 98 5.55 11.30 19.08
N GLU A 99 4.95 12.48 18.94
CA GLU A 99 5.68 13.73 18.72
C GLU A 99 6.64 14.09 19.86
N ARG A 100 6.35 13.66 21.09
CA ARG A 100 7.23 13.86 22.25
C ARG A 100 8.29 12.76 22.40
N THR A 101 8.17 11.67 21.65
CA THR A 101 9.01 10.49 21.80
C THR A 101 10.13 10.49 20.78
N GLU A 102 11.37 10.57 21.26
CA GLU A 102 12.56 10.47 20.41
C GLU A 102 13.18 9.06 20.41
N LYS A 103 12.79 8.22 21.38
CA LYS A 103 13.40 6.91 21.59
C LYS A 103 12.59 5.80 20.94
N PRO A 104 13.22 4.95 20.11
CA PRO A 104 12.47 3.92 19.39
C PRO A 104 11.80 2.86 20.25
N ARG A 105 12.40 2.52 21.40
CA ARG A 105 11.80 1.58 22.35
C ARG A 105 10.53 2.13 22.97
N GLU A 106 10.49 3.44 23.26
CA GLU A 106 9.32 4.11 23.80
C GLU A 106 8.23 4.18 22.72
N SER A 107 8.57 4.49 21.47
CA SER A 107 7.60 4.44 20.35
C SER A 107 7.02 3.04 20.14
N ALA A 108 7.81 1.98 20.27
CA ALA A 108 7.30 0.61 20.18
C ALA A 108 6.27 0.29 21.28
N LEU A 109 6.42 0.85 22.49
CA LEU A 109 5.42 0.71 23.56
C LEU A 109 4.11 1.41 23.21
N ILE A 110 4.19 2.60 22.61
CA ILE A 110 3.01 3.35 22.13
C ILE A 110 2.27 2.50 21.09
N PHE A 111 2.98 1.94 20.11
CA PHE A 111 2.37 1.09 19.07
C PHE A 111 1.69 -0.15 19.65
N ARG A 112 2.31 -0.78 20.66
CA ARG A 112 1.70 -1.92 21.37
C ARG A 112 0.45 -1.50 22.14
N HIS A 113 0.46 -0.31 22.73
CA HIS A 113 -0.70 0.24 23.42
C HIS A 113 -1.86 0.51 22.46
N VAL A 114 -1.59 1.01 21.25
CA VAL A 114 -2.63 1.17 20.22
C VAL A 114 -3.36 -0.15 19.96
N ILE A 115 -2.64 -1.27 19.85
CA ILE A 115 -3.27 -2.57 19.62
C ILE A 115 -4.24 -2.97 20.74
N LEU A 116 -3.87 -2.70 22.01
CA LEU A 116 -4.76 -2.96 23.15
C LEU A 116 -6.04 -2.13 23.06
N LEU A 117 -5.93 -0.87 22.62
CA LEU A 117 -7.09 -0.01 22.44
C LEU A 117 -7.97 -0.51 21.29
N LEU A 118 -7.38 -0.92 20.16
CA LEU A 118 -8.14 -1.49 19.04
C LEU A 118 -8.91 -2.74 19.46
N ASP A 119 -8.29 -3.62 20.24
CA ASP A 119 -8.92 -4.81 20.80
C ASP A 119 -10.12 -4.46 21.70
N GLN A 120 -9.97 -3.45 22.58
CA GLN A 120 -11.06 -2.97 23.45
C GLN A 120 -12.29 -2.49 22.68
N TYR A 121 -12.10 -1.93 21.49
CA TYR A 121 -13.19 -1.50 20.59
C TYR A 121 -13.65 -2.63 19.64
N GLY A 122 -13.13 -3.85 19.79
CA GLY A 122 -13.43 -5.00 18.94
C GLY A 122 -12.90 -4.87 17.51
N LEU A 123 -11.93 -3.99 17.25
CA LEU A 123 -11.43 -3.72 15.90
C LEU A 123 -10.47 -4.79 15.39
N LEU A 124 -9.91 -5.63 16.26
CA LEU A 124 -9.07 -6.74 15.83
C LEU A 124 -9.94 -7.91 15.33
N PRO A 125 -9.53 -8.60 14.26
CA PRO A 125 -10.19 -9.84 13.85
C PRO A 125 -10.16 -10.89 14.97
N ASP A 126 -11.24 -11.65 15.13
CA ASP A 126 -11.37 -12.69 16.18
C ASP A 126 -10.28 -13.78 16.11
N ASP A 127 -9.70 -14.01 14.92
CA ASP A 127 -8.65 -14.99 14.67
C ASP A 127 -7.22 -14.43 14.88
N VAL A 128 -7.08 -13.18 15.32
CA VAL A 128 -5.79 -12.53 15.56
C VAL A 128 -5.68 -12.13 17.03
N SER A 129 -4.73 -12.75 17.73
CA SER A 129 -4.47 -12.38 19.13
C SER A 129 -3.84 -10.99 19.24
N VAL A 130 -4.07 -10.32 20.38
CA VAL A 130 -3.40 -9.06 20.72
C VAL A 130 -1.88 -9.16 20.60
N GLU A 131 -1.29 -10.25 21.09
CA GLU A 131 0.16 -10.47 21.04
C GLU A 131 0.66 -10.57 19.59
N GLU A 132 -0.08 -11.27 18.74
CA GLU A 132 0.23 -11.39 17.31
C GLU A 132 0.17 -10.04 16.61
N ALA A 133 -0.89 -9.26 16.84
CA ALA A 133 -1.04 -7.91 16.28
C ALA A 133 0.04 -6.94 16.80
N GLN A 134 0.38 -6.99 18.08
CA GLN A 134 1.47 -6.22 18.68
C GLN A 134 2.82 -6.56 18.08
N ARG A 135 3.09 -7.87 17.88
CA ARG A 135 4.29 -8.31 17.19
C ARG A 135 4.30 -7.78 15.77
N LEU A 136 3.21 -7.94 15.01
CA LEU A 136 3.11 -7.50 13.62
C LEU A 136 3.48 -6.02 13.45
N VAL A 137 2.87 -5.11 14.21
CA VAL A 137 3.10 -3.66 14.05
C VAL A 137 4.50 -3.22 14.49
N THR A 138 5.21 -4.04 15.28
CA THR A 138 6.56 -3.72 15.78
C THR A 138 7.69 -4.58 15.19
N ARG A 139 7.37 -5.66 14.46
CA ARG A 139 8.30 -6.71 14.02
C ARG A 139 9.43 -6.17 13.16
N GLY A 140 9.10 -5.41 12.11
CA GLY A 140 10.09 -4.90 11.16
C GLY A 140 11.15 -3.98 11.78
N TYR A 141 10.82 -3.37 12.93
CA TYR A 141 11.72 -2.47 13.65
C TYR A 141 12.50 -3.18 14.77
N LEU A 142 11.84 -4.06 15.54
CA LEU A 142 12.45 -4.67 16.74
C LEU A 142 13.38 -5.86 16.46
N ASP A 143 13.27 -6.51 15.29
CA ASP A 143 14.08 -7.70 14.97
C ASP A 143 15.59 -7.40 14.81
N GLY A 144 16.01 -6.12 14.84
CA GLY A 144 17.32 -5.65 15.32
C GLY A 144 18.59 -6.03 14.54
N GLY A 145 18.64 -7.18 13.85
CA GLY A 145 19.80 -7.65 13.12
C GLY A 145 20.10 -6.80 11.89
N THR A 146 19.06 -6.43 11.14
CA THR A 146 19.15 -5.61 9.93
C THR A 146 19.51 -4.17 10.28
N ILE A 147 18.83 -3.56 11.26
CA ILE A 147 19.11 -2.19 11.71
C ILE A 147 20.55 -2.06 12.21
N LYS A 148 21.03 -3.00 13.05
CA LYS A 148 22.41 -2.99 13.55
C LYS A 148 23.47 -3.10 12.44
N LEU A 149 23.17 -3.80 11.35
CA LEU A 149 24.08 -3.92 10.20
C LEU A 149 24.19 -2.60 9.41
N PHE A 150 23.07 -1.89 9.25
CA PHE A 150 23.03 -0.61 8.53
C PHE A 150 23.53 0.57 9.38
N GLU A 151 23.27 0.58 10.69
CA GLU A 151 23.82 1.59 11.61
C GLU A 151 25.36 1.54 11.65
N LYS A 152 25.96 0.34 11.61
CA LYS A 152 27.42 0.16 11.56
C LYS A 152 28.08 0.76 10.31
N LYS A 153 27.34 0.91 9.21
CA LYS A 153 27.85 1.40 7.92
C LYS A 153 27.73 2.92 7.73
N HIS A 154 27.39 3.70 8.76
CA HIS A 154 27.25 5.17 8.67
C HIS A 154 26.27 5.65 7.58
N VAL A 155 25.21 4.87 7.29
CA VAL A 155 24.27 5.17 6.21
C VAL A 155 23.43 6.44 6.46
N ARG A 156 23.38 6.94 7.71
CA ARG A 156 22.64 8.17 8.07
C ARG A 156 23.02 9.40 7.23
N GLY A 157 24.28 9.53 6.82
CA GLY A 157 24.72 10.68 5.99
C GLY A 157 24.43 10.54 4.49
N LEU A 158 23.89 9.39 4.05
CA LEU A 158 23.58 9.09 2.65
C LEU A 158 22.08 9.15 2.36
N ILE A 159 21.25 9.25 3.40
CA ILE A 159 19.79 9.27 3.32
C ILE A 159 19.33 10.72 3.33
N ASP A 160 18.40 11.06 2.44
CA ASP A 160 17.80 12.39 2.33
C ASP A 160 17.14 12.82 3.66
N GLU A 161 17.08 14.13 3.93
CA GLU A 161 16.41 14.65 5.12
C GLU A 161 14.92 14.28 5.14
N ASN A 162 14.30 14.21 3.97
CA ASN A 162 12.89 13.86 3.75
C ASN A 162 12.67 12.34 3.60
N GLU A 163 13.63 11.53 4.04
CA GLU A 163 13.62 10.09 3.90
C GLU A 163 13.91 9.37 5.22
N ASN A 164 13.29 8.21 5.40
CA ASN A 164 13.57 7.30 6.50
C ASN A 164 13.53 5.85 6.03
N MET A 165 14.29 4.97 6.70
CA MET A 165 14.37 3.56 6.37
C MET A 165 14.25 2.70 7.62
N PHE A 166 13.71 1.49 7.45
CA PHE A 166 13.47 0.50 8.51
C PHE A 166 12.88 1.15 9.76
N CYS A 167 11.70 1.77 9.60
CA CYS A 167 11.10 2.62 10.62
C CYS A 167 9.80 2.03 11.14
N LEU A 168 9.46 2.33 12.41
CA LEU A 168 8.06 2.35 12.81
C LEU A 168 7.40 3.56 12.14
N ILE A 169 6.18 3.38 11.65
CA ILE A 169 5.40 4.40 10.96
C ILE A 169 3.99 4.47 11.53
N ALA A 170 3.55 5.68 11.84
CA ALA A 170 2.17 6.00 12.17
C ALA A 170 1.72 7.16 11.30
N GLY A 171 0.46 7.15 10.88
CA GLY A 171 -0.08 8.26 10.12
C GLY A 171 -1.58 8.30 10.11
N ARG A 172 -2.10 9.52 9.89
CA ARG A 172 -3.49 9.75 9.54
C ARG A 172 -3.51 10.65 8.33
N THR A 173 -3.90 10.10 7.18
CA THR A 173 -3.81 10.79 5.90
C THR A 173 -5.05 10.57 5.05
N ASN A 174 -5.38 11.56 4.24
CA ASN A 174 -6.36 11.44 3.16
C ASN A 174 -5.65 11.21 1.81
N LYS A 175 -6.41 10.96 0.73
CA LYS A 175 -5.89 10.83 -0.65
C LYS A 175 -4.65 9.92 -0.70
N THR A 176 -4.77 8.81 0.00
CA THR A 176 -3.72 7.83 0.22
C THR A 176 -4.22 6.51 -0.34
N TYR A 177 -3.36 5.72 -0.97
CA TYR A 177 -3.76 4.44 -1.53
C TYR A 177 -2.81 3.34 -1.09
N PHE A 178 -3.35 2.22 -0.64
CA PHE A 178 -2.57 1.06 -0.23
C PHE A 178 -2.67 -0.01 -1.32
N GLU A 179 -1.54 -0.34 -1.92
CA GLU A 179 -1.42 -1.37 -2.96
C GLU A 179 -0.89 -2.67 -2.36
N GLY A 180 -1.66 -3.74 -2.55
CA GLY A 180 -1.29 -5.11 -2.18
C GLY A 180 -0.27 -5.76 -3.12
N HIS A 181 0.32 -6.88 -2.69
CA HIS A 181 1.48 -7.54 -3.33
C HIS A 181 1.29 -8.01 -4.79
N GLY A 182 0.05 -8.20 -5.25
CA GLY A 182 -0.19 -8.78 -6.57
C GLY A 182 -0.03 -7.79 -7.73
N ALA A 183 -0.55 -6.57 -7.63
CA ALA A 183 -0.84 -5.76 -8.81
C ALA A 183 0.45 -5.26 -9.47
N ARG A 184 1.44 -4.94 -8.63
CA ARG A 184 2.73 -4.40 -9.03
C ARG A 184 3.61 -5.38 -9.79
N PHE A 185 3.62 -6.66 -9.41
CA PHE A 185 4.40 -7.69 -10.12
C PHE A 185 3.93 -7.84 -11.56
N PHE A 186 2.61 -7.96 -11.76
CA PHE A 186 2.03 -8.09 -13.10
C PHE A 186 2.19 -6.82 -13.92
N TRP A 187 2.09 -5.64 -13.30
CA TRP A 187 2.39 -4.39 -13.99
C TRP A 187 3.84 -4.35 -14.49
N LYS A 188 4.81 -4.71 -13.64
CA LYS A 188 6.23 -4.78 -14.02
C LYS A 188 6.51 -5.82 -15.09
N LEU A 189 5.86 -6.98 -15.02
CA LEU A 189 5.92 -8.00 -16.05
C LEU A 189 5.36 -7.49 -17.38
N THR A 190 4.27 -6.73 -17.33
CA THR A 190 3.65 -6.10 -18.51
C THR A 190 4.57 -5.03 -19.11
N GLU A 191 5.13 -4.13 -18.29
CA GLU A 191 6.11 -3.13 -18.74
C GLU A 191 7.32 -3.78 -19.41
N PHE A 192 7.87 -4.83 -18.80
CA PHE A 192 9.00 -5.59 -19.36
C PHE A 192 8.61 -6.23 -20.70
N THR A 193 7.43 -6.84 -20.78
CA THR A 193 6.93 -7.48 -22.01
C THR A 193 6.73 -6.45 -23.13
N ILE A 194 6.22 -5.25 -22.81
CA ILE A 194 6.08 -4.13 -23.77
C ILE A 194 7.45 -3.65 -24.26
N ARG A 195 8.43 -3.48 -23.36
CA ARG A 195 9.80 -3.10 -23.74
C ARG A 195 10.43 -4.14 -24.66
N LEU A 196 10.27 -5.42 -24.32
CA LEU A 196 10.76 -6.53 -25.14
C LEU A 196 10.06 -6.60 -26.50
N TYR A 197 8.76 -6.29 -26.55
CA TYR A 197 8.00 -6.18 -27.79
C TYR A 197 8.54 -5.06 -28.68
N LYS A 198 8.75 -3.86 -28.14
CA LYS A 198 9.34 -2.72 -28.88
C LYS A 198 10.70 -3.09 -29.44
N TRP A 199 11.58 -3.67 -28.61
CA TRP A 199 12.88 -4.16 -29.04
C TRP A 199 12.77 -5.20 -30.16
N ALA A 200 11.82 -6.15 -30.06
CA ALA A 200 11.60 -7.16 -31.09
C ALA A 200 11.14 -6.56 -32.43
N VAL A 201 10.28 -5.54 -32.40
CA VAL A 201 9.83 -4.79 -33.58
C VAL A 201 11.00 -4.02 -34.21
N GLU A 202 11.74 -3.26 -33.41
CA GLU A 202 12.91 -2.48 -33.85
C GLU A 202 14.00 -3.34 -34.50
N ASN A 203 14.11 -4.61 -34.08
CA ASN A 203 15.10 -5.57 -34.59
C ASN A 203 14.51 -6.56 -35.62
N ASN A 204 13.33 -6.31 -36.18
CA ASN A 204 12.67 -7.16 -37.19
C ASN A 204 12.45 -8.64 -36.77
N HIS A 205 12.33 -8.89 -35.47
CA HIS A 205 11.98 -10.20 -34.92
C HIS A 205 10.46 -10.43 -34.94
N THR A 206 9.89 -10.60 -36.14
CA THR A 206 8.44 -10.68 -36.38
C THR A 206 7.72 -11.76 -35.59
N TRP A 207 8.34 -12.94 -35.43
CA TRP A 207 7.77 -14.05 -34.66
C TRP A 207 7.66 -13.71 -33.16
N LEU A 208 8.71 -13.11 -32.59
CA LEU A 208 8.78 -12.73 -31.20
C LEU A 208 7.83 -11.57 -30.90
N ALA A 209 7.76 -10.58 -31.80
CA ALA A 209 6.82 -9.48 -31.69
C ALA A 209 5.36 -9.97 -31.69
N LYS A 210 5.01 -10.94 -32.56
CA LYS A 210 3.67 -11.52 -32.59
C LYS A 210 3.34 -12.29 -31.30
N LEU A 211 4.30 -13.08 -30.80
CA LEU A 211 4.16 -13.80 -29.53
C LEU A 211 3.95 -12.84 -28.36
N LEU A 212 4.80 -11.82 -28.20
CA LEU A 212 4.72 -10.85 -27.11
C LEU A 212 3.43 -10.02 -27.16
N ASN A 213 2.97 -9.65 -28.37
CA ASN A 213 1.69 -8.94 -28.51
C ASN A 213 0.50 -9.79 -28.05
N GLN A 214 0.49 -11.09 -28.39
CA GLN A 214 -0.52 -12.03 -27.89
C GLN A 214 -0.42 -12.19 -26.37
N THR A 215 0.79 -12.25 -25.81
CA THR A 215 1.00 -12.30 -24.36
C THR A 215 0.48 -11.05 -23.67
N ILE A 216 0.75 -9.85 -24.19
CA ILE A 216 0.22 -8.59 -23.64
C ILE A 216 -1.30 -8.59 -23.64
N LEU A 217 -1.92 -9.00 -24.76
CA LEU A 217 -3.38 -9.08 -24.85
C LEU A 217 -3.97 -10.10 -23.85
N LEU A 218 -3.36 -11.28 -23.71
CA LEU A 218 -3.80 -12.28 -22.76
C LEU A 218 -3.63 -11.84 -21.31
N VAL A 219 -2.51 -11.18 -20.97
CA VAL A 219 -2.30 -10.59 -19.63
C VAL A 219 -3.32 -9.49 -19.36
N PHE A 220 -3.63 -8.65 -20.35
CA PHE A 220 -4.64 -7.62 -20.23
C PHE A 220 -6.05 -8.20 -20.04
N LEU A 221 -6.42 -9.23 -20.82
CA LEU A 221 -7.70 -9.93 -20.67
C LEU A 221 -7.79 -10.68 -19.34
N PHE A 222 -6.70 -11.32 -18.90
CA PHE A 222 -6.61 -11.95 -17.59
C PHE A 222 -6.76 -10.91 -16.48
N TYR A 223 -6.09 -9.77 -16.58
CA TYR A 223 -6.25 -8.67 -15.62
C TYR A 223 -7.67 -8.08 -15.65
N ALA A 224 -8.28 -7.92 -16.81
CA ALA A 224 -9.67 -7.46 -16.90
C ALA A 224 -10.67 -8.47 -16.29
N TYR A 225 -10.40 -9.77 -16.42
CA TYR A 225 -11.28 -10.86 -15.96
C TYR A 225 -11.05 -11.24 -14.48
N VAL A 226 -9.80 -11.31 -14.04
CA VAL A 226 -9.33 -11.70 -12.70
C VAL A 226 -9.17 -10.47 -11.81
N GLY A 227 -8.75 -9.33 -12.36
CA GLY A 227 -8.60 -8.04 -11.66
C GLY A 227 -9.91 -7.49 -11.10
N SER A 228 -11.05 -7.79 -11.72
CA SER A 228 -12.37 -7.37 -11.18
C SER A 228 -12.90 -8.26 -10.06
N THR A 229 -12.39 -9.49 -9.90
CA THR A 229 -13.11 -10.53 -9.13
C THR A 229 -12.24 -11.30 -8.13
N ILE A 230 -10.95 -11.49 -8.40
CA ILE A 230 -10.07 -12.42 -7.67
C ILE A 230 -8.88 -11.69 -7.02
N PHE A 231 -8.47 -10.56 -7.60
CA PHE A 231 -7.20 -9.91 -7.27
C PHE A 231 -7.19 -9.23 -5.89
N THR A 232 -8.36 -8.95 -5.33
CA THR A 232 -8.50 -8.48 -3.94
C THR A 232 -8.41 -9.60 -2.91
N LEU A 233 -8.44 -10.88 -3.31
CA LEU A 233 -8.75 -11.96 -2.37
C LEU A 233 -7.62 -12.96 -2.12
N ILE A 234 -6.90 -13.55 -3.10
CA ILE A 234 -6.10 -14.76 -2.78
C ILE A 234 -4.82 -14.95 -3.65
N ILE A 235 -3.64 -14.97 -2.97
CA ILE A 235 -2.33 -15.66 -3.22
C ILE A 235 -1.29 -15.09 -4.23
N ASN A 236 -0.04 -14.87 -3.73
CA ASN A 236 1.21 -15.12 -4.48
C ASN A 236 2.40 -15.50 -3.52
N PRO A 237 3.13 -16.62 -3.71
CA PRO A 237 4.22 -17.10 -2.84
C PRO A 237 5.56 -16.34 -2.90
N LEU A 238 5.62 -15.20 -3.59
CA LEU A 238 6.79 -14.32 -3.69
C LEU A 238 6.38 -12.91 -3.25
N SER A 239 6.04 -12.77 -1.96
CA SER A 239 5.65 -11.50 -1.34
C SER A 239 6.80 -10.49 -1.44
N MET A 240 6.69 -9.49 -2.30
CA MET A 240 7.72 -8.45 -2.36
C MET A 240 7.08 -7.07 -2.31
N ILE A 241 6.54 -6.76 -1.13
CA ILE A 241 6.54 -5.44 -0.48
C ILE A 241 5.30 -4.54 -0.76
N HIS A 242 4.41 -4.40 0.25
CA HIS A 242 3.26 -3.48 0.23
C HIS A 242 3.70 -2.04 -0.01
N THR A 243 2.91 -1.29 -0.80
CA THR A 243 3.22 0.11 -1.14
C THR A 243 2.07 1.02 -0.74
N VAL A 244 2.40 2.17 -0.17
CA VAL A 244 1.43 3.23 0.10
C VAL A 244 1.77 4.44 -0.77
N GLY A 245 0.79 4.84 -1.59
CA GLY A 245 0.82 6.06 -2.39
C GLY A 245 0.23 7.23 -1.61
N LEU A 246 0.85 8.41 -1.71
CA LEU A 246 0.47 9.64 -1.03
C LEU A 246 0.33 10.75 -2.08
N GLY A 247 -0.87 11.32 -2.17
CA GLY A 247 -1.21 12.27 -3.22
C GLY A 247 -1.41 11.56 -4.56
N PHE A 248 -2.13 12.21 -5.45
CA PHE A 248 -2.44 11.64 -6.75
C PHE A 248 -2.36 12.66 -7.88
N LYS A 249 -2.19 12.13 -9.08
CA LYS A 249 -2.32 12.83 -10.34
C LYS A 249 -3.46 12.19 -11.11
N GLN A 250 -4.39 13.02 -11.56
CA GLN A 250 -5.44 12.58 -12.47
C GLN A 250 -5.06 12.95 -13.91
N ALA A 251 -5.06 11.96 -14.79
CA ALA A 251 -4.91 12.13 -16.22
C ALA A 251 -6.25 12.56 -16.85
N GLY A 252 -6.19 13.49 -17.80
CA GLY A 252 -7.36 14.04 -18.47
C GLY A 252 -6.95 15.19 -19.40
N GLU A 253 -7.94 15.87 -19.98
CA GLU A 253 -7.71 17.08 -20.79
C GLU A 253 -7.05 18.19 -19.97
N GLU A 254 -7.43 18.30 -18.68
CA GLU A 254 -6.78 19.17 -17.69
C GLU A 254 -6.15 18.29 -16.60
N PRO A 255 -4.88 17.88 -16.75
CA PRO A 255 -4.21 17.08 -15.74
C PRO A 255 -4.02 17.93 -14.48
N PHE A 256 -4.45 17.40 -13.34
CA PHE A 256 -4.23 18.06 -12.05
C PHE A 256 -3.57 17.13 -11.06
N VAL A 257 -2.90 17.74 -10.08
CA VAL A 257 -2.11 17.06 -9.07
C VAL A 257 -2.58 17.53 -7.70
N GLU A 258 -2.94 16.58 -6.84
CA GLU A 258 -3.44 16.86 -5.49
C GLU A 258 -2.58 16.17 -4.42
N PRO A 259 -2.14 16.92 -3.38
CA PRO A 259 -1.36 16.33 -2.30
C PRO A 259 -2.26 15.48 -1.39
N ALA A 260 -1.66 14.48 -0.74
CA ALA A 260 -2.22 13.92 0.47
C ALA A 260 -2.13 14.96 1.59
N CYS A 261 -3.10 14.93 2.50
CA CYS A 261 -3.13 15.81 3.67
C CYS A 261 -3.26 14.99 4.95
N GLY A 262 -2.57 15.44 5.99
CA GLY A 262 -2.66 14.83 7.31
C GLY A 262 -1.33 14.89 8.04
N TRP A 263 -1.01 13.83 8.77
CA TRP A 263 0.27 13.71 9.46
C TRP A 263 0.85 12.31 9.33
N ILE A 264 2.18 12.23 9.29
CA ILE A 264 2.96 11.01 9.29
C ILE A 264 4.13 11.18 10.25
N HIS A 265 4.30 10.20 11.13
CA HIS A 265 5.40 10.13 12.07
C HIS A 265 6.19 8.84 11.80
N THR A 266 7.51 8.97 11.68
CA THR A 266 8.39 7.80 11.55
C THR A 266 9.55 7.88 12.53
N ILE A 267 10.00 6.73 12.99
CA ILE A 267 11.22 6.58 13.78
C ILE A 267 12.01 5.39 13.23
N GLY A 268 13.18 5.69 12.65
CA GLY A 268 13.94 4.76 11.84
C GLY A 268 15.44 5.02 11.88
N ILE A 269 16.15 4.51 10.88
CA ILE A 269 17.61 4.66 10.78
C ILE A 269 18.00 6.14 10.69
N ASN A 270 17.21 6.96 10.00
CA ASN A 270 17.46 8.40 9.86
C ASN A 270 16.86 9.23 11.02
N GLY A 271 16.68 8.61 12.19
CA GLY A 271 16.07 9.24 13.35
C GLY A 271 14.56 9.40 13.23
N VAL A 272 14.04 10.43 13.90
CA VAL A 272 12.62 10.78 13.89
C VAL A 272 12.34 11.74 12.74
N LYS A 273 11.33 11.42 11.92
CA LYS A 273 10.82 12.31 10.87
C LYS A 273 9.33 12.53 11.04
N LYS A 274 8.90 13.77 10.80
CA LYS A 274 7.53 14.24 11.02
C LYS A 274 7.09 15.03 9.81
N TRP A 275 5.98 14.64 9.20
CA TRP A 275 5.32 15.39 8.15
C TRP A 275 3.93 15.77 8.64
N ASN A 276 3.57 17.04 8.53
CA ASN A 276 2.26 17.55 8.91
C ASN A 276 1.81 18.59 7.88
N GLY A 277 0.58 18.48 7.39
CA GLY A 277 0.06 19.32 6.32
C GLY A 277 -0.11 18.54 5.02
N SER A 278 0.35 19.11 3.91
CA SER A 278 0.20 18.56 2.56
C SER A 278 1.51 18.01 2.02
N PHE A 279 1.46 16.83 1.40
CA PHE A 279 2.64 16.14 0.89
C PHE A 279 2.33 15.09 -0.18
N TYR A 280 3.37 14.63 -0.87
CA TYR A 280 3.35 13.60 -1.89
C TYR A 280 4.42 12.54 -1.62
N GLY A 281 4.19 11.33 -2.14
CA GLY A 281 5.22 10.28 -2.15
C GLY A 281 6.35 10.61 -3.13
N HIS A 282 7.59 10.35 -2.71
CA HIS A 282 8.80 10.67 -3.48
C HIS A 282 9.74 9.47 -3.67
N LEU A 283 9.26 8.26 -3.39
CA LEU A 283 10.06 7.08 -3.69
C LEU A 283 10.27 6.99 -5.20
N ALA A 284 11.50 6.68 -5.61
CA ALA A 284 11.91 6.49 -7.01
C ALA A 284 11.29 5.20 -7.60
N LEU A 285 9.97 5.22 -7.71
CA LEU A 285 9.12 4.09 -7.99
C LEU A 285 8.00 4.55 -8.92
N PRO A 286 7.56 3.71 -9.88
CA PRO A 286 6.45 4.08 -10.74
C PRO A 286 5.19 4.41 -9.93
N PRO A 287 4.39 5.40 -10.35
CA PRO A 287 3.09 5.69 -9.77
C PRO A 287 2.18 4.47 -9.67
N ILE A 288 1.38 4.43 -8.62
CA ILE A 288 0.36 3.40 -8.42
C ILE A 288 -0.87 3.81 -9.20
N ASN A 289 -1.13 3.15 -10.32
CA ASN A 289 -2.27 3.44 -11.17
C ASN A 289 -3.56 2.93 -10.50
N PHE A 290 -4.46 3.85 -10.19
CA PHE A 290 -5.80 3.57 -9.68
C PHE A 290 -6.80 3.94 -10.79
N LEU A 291 -7.50 2.94 -11.33
CA LEU A 291 -8.58 3.11 -12.33
C LEU A 291 -8.25 4.08 -13.48
N PHE A 292 -7.54 3.59 -14.51
CA PHE A 292 -7.24 4.19 -15.83
C PHE A 292 -6.69 5.64 -15.92
N ASN A 293 -7.06 6.57 -15.04
CA ASN A 293 -6.70 7.97 -15.07
C ASN A 293 -6.04 8.45 -13.77
N ASP A 294 -6.27 7.84 -12.61
CA ASP A 294 -5.66 8.32 -11.36
C ASP A 294 -4.36 7.56 -11.08
N SER A 295 -3.34 8.27 -10.61
CA SER A 295 -2.03 7.72 -10.30
C SER A 295 -1.53 8.27 -8.97
N PHE A 296 -1.32 7.41 -7.98
CA PHE A 296 -0.80 7.80 -6.68
C PHE A 296 0.72 7.76 -6.64
N TYR A 297 1.34 8.74 -5.99
CA TYR A 297 2.80 8.79 -5.88
C TYR A 297 3.30 7.91 -4.73
N PRO A 298 4.15 6.90 -4.96
CA PRO A 298 4.62 6.01 -3.92
C PRO A 298 5.44 6.76 -2.87
N GLY A 299 5.00 6.74 -1.61
CA GLY A 299 5.70 7.41 -0.51
C GLY A 299 6.23 6.46 0.54
N ILE A 300 5.61 5.29 0.68
CA ILE A 300 5.98 4.27 1.66
C ILE A 300 6.06 2.92 0.95
N VAL A 301 7.12 2.18 1.22
CA VAL A 301 7.30 0.81 0.74
C VAL A 301 7.67 -0.09 1.91
N GLY A 302 7.09 -1.28 1.91
CA GLY A 302 7.24 -2.32 2.92
C GLY A 302 6.37 -2.11 4.12
N PHE A 303 5.18 -1.56 3.90
CA PHE A 303 4.22 -1.37 4.97
C PHE A 303 3.74 -2.73 5.51
N THR A 304 3.95 -2.96 6.80
CA THR A 304 3.40 -4.09 7.53
C THR A 304 2.79 -3.58 8.82
N GLY A 305 1.50 -3.83 9.04
CA GLY A 305 0.80 -3.33 10.21
C GLY A 305 -0.70 -3.25 10.03
N ILE A 306 -1.33 -2.24 10.63
CA ILE A 306 -2.78 -2.08 10.67
C ILE A 306 -3.17 -0.77 10.00
N LYS A 307 -4.26 -0.83 9.24
CA LYS A 307 -4.94 0.32 8.65
C LYS A 307 -6.40 0.32 9.10
N ILE A 308 -6.90 1.47 9.52
CA ILE A 308 -8.27 1.69 9.97
C ILE A 308 -8.94 2.66 9.01
N VAL A 309 -10.13 2.28 8.56
CA VAL A 309 -10.95 3.00 7.59
C VAL A 309 -12.26 3.36 8.26
N SER A 310 -12.57 4.65 8.39
CA SER A 310 -13.84 5.12 8.96
C SER A 310 -14.94 5.39 7.94
N ASN A 311 -14.56 5.63 6.69
CA ASN A 311 -15.47 5.73 5.56
C ASN A 311 -14.68 5.54 4.25
N LEU A 312 -15.16 4.66 3.36
CA LEU A 312 -14.54 4.42 2.06
C LEU A 312 -14.60 5.66 1.15
N THR A 313 -15.53 6.60 1.38
CA THR A 313 -15.72 7.76 0.49
C THR A 313 -14.74 8.90 0.73
N THR A 314 -14.19 9.05 1.94
CA THR A 314 -13.27 10.16 2.26
C THR A 314 -11.80 9.76 2.15
N LEU A 315 -11.50 8.47 1.93
CA LEU A 315 -10.13 7.93 1.86
C LEU A 315 -9.26 8.38 3.04
N ASN A 316 -9.87 8.58 4.22
CA ASN A 316 -9.18 8.94 5.45
C ASN A 316 -8.71 7.66 6.13
N TYR A 317 -7.40 7.46 6.16
CA TYR A 317 -6.78 6.28 6.74
C TYR A 317 -6.02 6.66 7.98
N THR A 318 -6.24 5.91 9.06
CA THR A 318 -5.33 5.91 10.21
C THR A 318 -4.56 4.59 10.16
N TYR A 319 -3.23 4.63 10.26
CA TYR A 319 -2.42 3.42 10.12
C TYR A 319 -1.21 3.43 11.05
N PHE A 320 -0.83 2.23 11.48
CA PHE A 320 0.28 1.98 12.40
C PHE A 320 1.01 0.71 11.96
N GLY A 321 2.33 0.76 11.89
CA GLY A 321 3.12 -0.42 11.56
C GLY A 321 4.60 -0.15 11.41
N SER A 322 5.22 -0.94 10.55
CA SER A 322 6.61 -0.78 10.13
C SER A 322 6.68 -0.55 8.62
N ALA A 323 7.72 0.14 8.18
CA ALA A 323 8.02 0.37 6.77
C ALA A 323 9.51 0.13 6.49
N PHE A 324 9.80 -0.39 5.30
CA PHE A 324 11.17 -0.56 4.81
C PHE A 324 11.78 0.78 4.40
N HIS A 325 11.02 1.61 3.68
CA HIS A 325 11.48 2.88 3.15
C HIS A 325 10.32 3.86 3.02
N VAL A 326 10.52 5.07 3.51
CA VAL A 326 9.59 6.20 3.45
C VAL A 326 10.33 7.39 2.84
N LYS A 327 9.77 8.00 1.79
CA LYS A 327 10.28 9.26 1.21
C LYS A 327 9.11 10.15 0.82
N ILE A 328 9.04 11.33 1.42
CA ILE A 328 7.87 12.21 1.37
C ILE A 328 8.33 13.67 1.27
N ASP A 329 7.73 14.43 0.36
CA ASP A 329 8.01 15.86 0.20
C ASP A 329 6.71 16.67 0.00
N SER A 330 6.81 17.98 0.18
CA SER A 330 5.74 18.96 0.04
C SER A 330 5.45 19.34 -1.41
N ALA A 331 6.48 19.39 -2.27
CA ALA A 331 6.33 19.58 -3.72
C ALA A 331 5.92 18.26 -4.38
N PRO A 332 5.22 18.23 -5.53
CA PRO A 332 4.98 17.00 -6.27
C PRO A 332 6.28 16.49 -6.93
N PRO A 333 6.46 15.16 -7.10
CA PRO A 333 7.61 14.63 -7.83
C PRO A 333 7.55 14.99 -9.31
N GLU A 334 8.73 15.26 -9.91
CA GLU A 334 8.89 15.66 -11.32
C GLU A 334 8.50 14.58 -12.34
#